data_AF-A0A8B4BXI7-F1
#
_entry.id   AF-A0A8B4BXI7-F1
#
_cell.length_a   1.000
_cell.length_b   1.000
_cell.length_c   1.000
_cell.angle_alpha   90.00
_cell.angle_beta   90.00
_cell.angle_gamma   90.00
#
_symmetry.space_group_name_H-M   'P 1'
#
loop_
_entity.id
_entity.type
_entity.pdbx_description
1 polymer ?
#
loop_
_entity_poly.entity_id
_entity_poly.type
_entity_poly.pdbx_seq_one_letter_code
_entity_poly.pdbx_strand_id
1 'polypeptide(L)'
;MNEAFIIEKLKKREPSVFGMDRLSQFAVLLPLVQKGDGLHVLFEVRSRQLRKQPGEICFPGGKIETTDKNPMEAAIRETTEELGIDASVIRDVFPLDYVVSSYGRRAIFPFAGFLSDAPFHPNPGEVEEVFTVPLSHFAKIAPECYRIEFKVEPDQDFPFHLIQGGKSYKWNSQQMDEYFYYYGEYVIWGLTAGILKNFMDILGADKA
;
A
#
# COMPACT_ATOMS: atom_id res chain seq x y z
N MET A 1 8.66 -40.69 5.09
CA MET A 1 8.69 -39.57 6.06
C MET A 1 8.13 -40.10 7.36
N ASN A 2 8.78 -39.85 8.50
CA ASN A 2 8.32 -40.34 9.81
C ASN A 2 7.97 -39.17 10.75
N GLU A 3 7.30 -39.47 11.86
CA GLU A 3 6.81 -38.47 12.81
C GLU A 3 7.94 -37.59 13.38
N ALA A 4 9.05 -38.20 13.81
CA ALA A 4 10.18 -37.49 14.38
C ALA A 4 10.77 -36.45 13.40
N PHE A 5 10.90 -36.80 12.13
CA PHE A 5 11.35 -35.90 11.07
C PHE A 5 10.40 -34.70 10.89
N ILE A 6 9.08 -34.94 10.91
CA ILE A 6 8.08 -33.87 10.76
C ILE A 6 8.17 -32.89 11.94
N ILE A 7 8.20 -33.40 13.17
CA ILE A 7 8.29 -32.58 14.38
C ILE A 7 9.57 -31.74 14.39
N GLU A 8 10.72 -32.33 14.03
CA GLU A 8 11.99 -31.59 13.97
C GLU A 8 11.93 -30.44 12.95
N LYS A 9 11.33 -30.68 11.78
CA LYS A 9 11.16 -29.65 10.74
C LYS A 9 10.20 -28.55 11.18
N LEU A 10 9.07 -28.89 11.80
CA LEU A 10 8.07 -27.92 12.22
C LEU A 10 8.53 -27.07 13.42
N LYS A 11 9.30 -27.63 14.37
CA LYS A 11 9.85 -26.87 15.51
C LYS A 11 10.81 -25.75 15.11
N LYS A 12 11.52 -25.91 14.00
CA LYS A 12 12.50 -24.93 13.49
C LYS A 12 11.89 -23.91 12.53
N ARG A 13 10.59 -24.00 12.24
CA ARG A 13 9.94 -23.18 11.24
C ARG A 13 9.32 -21.94 11.87
N GLU A 14 9.66 -20.78 11.34
CA GLU A 14 8.93 -19.54 11.63
C GLU A 14 7.69 -19.43 10.71
N PRO A 15 6.51 -19.11 11.27
CA PRO A 15 5.33 -18.87 10.46
C PRO A 15 5.47 -17.59 9.64
N SER A 16 4.86 -17.59 8.46
CA SER A 16 4.76 -16.44 7.56
C SER A 16 3.45 -16.55 6.78
N VAL A 17 3.07 -15.46 6.12
CA VAL A 17 1.91 -15.41 5.22
C VAL A 17 2.07 -16.45 4.13
N PHE A 18 1.10 -17.34 4.00
CA PHE A 18 1.13 -18.42 3.01
C PHE A 18 1.15 -17.85 1.59
N GLY A 19 2.15 -18.22 0.80
CA GLY A 19 2.32 -17.73 -0.57
C GLY A 19 2.96 -16.35 -0.69
N MET A 20 3.50 -15.77 0.39
CA MET A 20 4.22 -14.49 0.37
C MET A 20 5.38 -14.47 -0.65
N ASP A 21 6.05 -15.60 -0.83
CA ASP A 21 7.11 -15.84 -1.82
C ASP A 21 6.64 -15.70 -3.28
N ARG A 22 5.33 -15.82 -3.53
CA ARG A 22 4.71 -15.70 -4.85
C ARG A 22 4.15 -14.31 -5.12
N LEU A 23 4.17 -13.42 -4.14
CA LEU A 23 3.65 -12.06 -4.25
C LEU A 23 4.74 -11.12 -4.74
N SER A 24 4.37 -10.18 -5.59
CA SER A 24 5.21 -9.01 -5.85
C SER A 24 5.15 -8.09 -4.64
N GLN A 25 6.30 -7.81 -4.04
CA GLN A 25 6.38 -7.01 -2.81
C GLN A 25 6.72 -5.56 -3.15
N PHE A 26 6.02 -4.63 -2.52
CA PHE A 26 6.19 -3.19 -2.69
C PHE A 26 6.26 -2.52 -1.33
N ALA A 27 6.95 -1.40 -1.25
CA ALA A 27 6.98 -0.56 -0.06
C ALA A 27 6.62 0.87 -0.42
N VAL A 28 5.87 1.53 0.46
CA VAL A 28 5.39 2.90 0.24
C VAL A 28 5.60 3.74 1.49
N LEU A 29 5.86 5.03 1.31
CA LEU A 29 6.01 5.98 2.41
C LEU A 29 4.88 7.00 2.37
N LEU A 30 4.08 7.08 3.43
CA LEU A 30 3.19 8.19 3.75
C LEU A 30 4.06 9.33 4.34
N PRO A 31 4.39 10.38 3.57
CA PRO A 31 5.34 11.38 4.02
C PRO A 31 4.60 12.53 4.74
N LEU A 32 5.05 12.85 5.94
CA LEU A 32 4.55 13.94 6.76
C LEU A 32 5.47 15.15 6.61
N VAL A 33 4.93 16.27 6.16
CA VAL A 33 5.67 17.52 5.94
C VAL A 33 5.10 18.63 6.83
N GLN A 34 5.97 19.41 7.47
CA GLN A 34 5.57 20.59 8.21
C GLN A 34 5.37 21.77 7.26
N LYS A 35 4.19 22.39 7.29
CA LYS A 35 3.87 23.64 6.61
C LYS A 35 3.44 24.71 7.61
N GLY A 36 3.25 25.94 7.11
CA GLY A 36 2.92 27.09 7.96
C GLY A 36 1.60 26.93 8.72
N ASP A 37 0.66 26.16 8.19
CA ASP A 37 -0.66 25.86 8.76
C ASP A 37 -0.75 24.51 9.49
N GLY A 38 0.38 23.79 9.63
CA GLY A 38 0.47 22.57 10.43
C GLY A 38 1.17 21.41 9.72
N LEU A 39 0.91 20.19 10.19
CA LEU A 39 1.43 18.97 9.59
C LEU A 39 0.54 18.53 8.43
N HIS A 40 1.14 18.18 7.30
CA HIS A 40 0.45 17.75 6.09
C HIS A 40 0.93 16.36 5.67
N VAL A 41 0.05 15.64 4.97
CA VAL A 41 0.42 14.43 4.24
C VAL A 41 0.74 14.83 2.80
N LEU A 42 1.89 14.38 2.29
CA LEU A 42 2.31 14.59 0.91
C LEU A 42 1.81 13.43 0.03
N PHE A 43 1.37 13.79 -1.17
CA PHE A 43 0.93 12.86 -2.20
C PHE A 43 1.57 13.22 -3.55
N GLU A 44 1.59 12.22 -4.42
CA GLU A 44 2.06 12.35 -5.79
C GLU A 44 0.92 12.03 -6.76
N VAL A 45 0.93 12.70 -7.91
CA VAL A 45 0.15 12.31 -9.09
C VAL A 45 1.12 11.60 -10.03
N ARG A 46 0.83 10.32 -10.32
CA ARG A 46 1.66 9.50 -11.21
C ARG A 46 1.68 10.07 -12.62
N SER A 47 2.85 10.12 -13.23
CA SER A 47 3.04 10.56 -14.60
C SER A 47 2.12 9.80 -15.56
N ARG A 48 1.40 10.55 -16.40
CA ARG A 48 0.53 9.97 -17.44
C ARG A 48 1.29 9.14 -18.48
N GLN A 49 2.61 9.23 -18.50
CA GLN A 49 3.46 8.43 -19.40
C GLN A 49 3.71 7.00 -18.90
N LEU A 50 3.37 6.71 -17.63
CA LEU A 50 3.58 5.40 -17.04
C LEU A 50 2.61 4.35 -17.60
N ARG A 51 3.12 3.12 -17.74
CA ARG A 51 2.32 1.98 -18.23
C ARG A 51 1.24 1.52 -17.25
N LYS A 52 1.41 1.80 -15.95
CA LYS A 52 0.52 1.36 -14.87
C LYS A 52 0.00 2.56 -14.12
N GLN A 53 -1.32 2.61 -13.95
CA GLN A 53 -2.02 3.58 -13.11
C GLN A 53 -1.63 5.04 -13.43
N PRO A 54 -1.64 5.46 -14.71
CA PRO A 54 -1.29 6.83 -15.09
C PRO A 54 -2.29 7.84 -14.50
N GLY A 55 -1.78 8.91 -13.90
CA GLY A 55 -2.59 9.97 -13.29
C GLY A 55 -3.26 9.60 -11.96
N GLU A 56 -3.00 8.41 -11.41
CA GLU A 56 -3.51 8.06 -10.08
C GLU A 56 -2.74 8.79 -8.99
N ILE A 57 -3.44 9.07 -7.88
CA ILE A 57 -2.85 9.67 -6.68
C ILE A 57 -2.31 8.56 -5.79
N CYS A 58 -1.04 8.66 -5.42
CA CYS A 58 -0.37 7.70 -4.57
C CYS A 58 0.56 8.36 -3.55
N PHE A 59 1.01 7.53 -2.62
CA PHE A 59 2.22 7.80 -1.86
C PHE A 59 3.44 7.44 -2.69
N PRO A 60 4.60 8.08 -2.45
CA PRO A 60 5.86 7.62 -3.02
C PRO A 60 6.13 6.18 -2.60
N GLY A 61 6.73 5.42 -3.50
CA GLY A 61 7.05 4.02 -3.26
C GLY A 61 6.98 3.15 -4.50
N GLY A 62 7.60 1.99 -4.37
CA GLY A 62 7.79 1.10 -5.49
C GLY A 62 8.09 -0.32 -5.07
N LYS A 63 8.64 -1.07 -6.02
CA LYS A 63 8.88 -2.50 -5.84
C LYS A 63 10.10 -2.70 -4.95
N ILE A 64 10.02 -3.65 -4.03
CA ILE A 64 11.19 -4.04 -3.24
C ILE A 64 12.17 -4.78 -4.17
N GLU A 65 13.40 -4.28 -4.21
CA GLU A 65 14.49 -4.86 -4.98
C GLU A 65 15.37 -5.77 -4.13
N THR A 66 16.19 -6.59 -4.80
CA THR A 66 17.14 -7.49 -4.11
C THR A 66 18.29 -6.74 -3.43
N THR A 67 18.50 -5.49 -3.82
CA THR A 67 19.50 -4.56 -3.27
C THR A 67 19.00 -3.91 -1.98
N ASP A 68 17.69 -3.86 -1.75
CA ASP A 68 17.10 -3.30 -0.55
C ASP A 68 17.32 -4.24 0.64
N LYS A 69 17.82 -3.70 1.76
CA LYS A 69 18.08 -4.53 2.96
C LYS A 69 16.79 -5.01 3.63
N ASN A 70 15.72 -4.24 3.50
CA ASN A 70 14.40 -4.51 4.06
C ASN A 70 13.34 -3.60 3.35
N PRO A 71 12.04 -3.80 3.60
CA PRO A 71 10.99 -2.99 2.97
C PRO A 71 11.07 -1.49 3.27
N MET A 72 11.53 -1.09 4.46
CA MET A 72 11.64 0.33 4.82
C MET A 72 12.69 1.04 3.95
N GLU A 73 13.83 0.40 3.70
CA GLU A 73 14.87 0.95 2.82
C GLU A 73 14.38 1.10 1.38
N ALA A 74 13.52 0.19 0.90
CA ALA A 74 12.87 0.32 -0.41
C ALA A 74 11.95 1.55 -0.46
N ALA A 75 11.12 1.76 0.56
CA ALA A 75 10.24 2.94 0.63
C ALA A 75 11.05 4.25 0.65
N ILE A 76 12.16 4.28 1.40
CA ILE A 76 13.08 5.43 1.45
C ILE A 76 13.71 5.67 0.07
N ARG A 77 14.30 4.63 -0.56
CA ARG A 77 14.93 4.74 -1.88
C ARG A 77 13.97 5.28 -2.93
N GLU A 78 12.79 4.66 -3.06
CA GLU A 78 11.80 5.07 -4.04
C GLU A 78 11.35 6.52 -3.80
N THR A 79 11.09 6.90 -2.54
CA THR A 79 10.77 8.30 -2.18
C THR A 79 11.89 9.27 -2.59
N THR A 80 13.15 8.89 -2.40
CA THR A 80 14.28 9.74 -2.78
C THR A 80 14.39 9.93 -4.29
N GLU A 81 14.12 8.86 -5.05
CA GLU A 81 14.17 8.84 -6.51
C GLU A 81 12.99 9.61 -7.12
N GLU A 82 11.77 9.40 -6.61
CA GLU A 82 10.54 10.01 -7.11
C GLU A 82 10.46 11.51 -6.77
N LEU A 83 10.82 11.92 -5.54
CA LEU A 83 10.79 13.33 -5.10
C LEU A 83 12.08 14.11 -5.37
N GLY A 84 13.15 13.44 -5.78
CA GLY A 84 14.46 14.06 -6.01
C GLY A 84 15.07 14.68 -4.75
N ILE A 85 14.98 13.96 -3.63
CA ILE A 85 15.48 14.39 -2.31
C ILE A 85 16.57 13.47 -1.78
N ASP A 86 17.40 13.97 -0.86
CA ASP A 86 18.40 13.15 -0.17
C ASP A 86 17.75 12.28 0.92
N ALA A 87 18.18 11.04 1.08
CA ALA A 87 17.63 10.12 2.08
C ALA A 87 17.72 10.66 3.52
N SER A 88 18.72 11.50 3.83
CA SER A 88 18.91 12.10 5.16
C SER A 88 17.79 13.06 5.58
N VAL A 89 16.97 13.55 4.63
CA VAL A 89 15.82 14.40 4.96
C VAL A 89 14.64 13.61 5.48
N ILE A 90 14.60 12.30 5.21
CA ILE A 90 13.57 11.37 5.66
C ILE A 90 13.97 10.86 7.05
N ARG A 91 13.10 11.08 8.04
CA ARG A 91 13.36 10.77 9.44
C ARG A 91 12.15 10.16 10.11
N ASP A 92 12.39 9.49 11.24
CA ASP A 92 11.34 8.90 12.09
C ASP A 92 10.34 8.04 11.31
N VAL A 93 10.88 7.05 10.57
CA VAL A 93 10.08 6.15 9.71
C VAL A 93 9.59 4.96 10.52
N PHE A 94 8.27 4.75 10.55
CA PHE A 94 7.62 3.68 11.31
C PHE A 94 6.69 2.86 10.41
N PRO A 95 6.60 1.53 10.61
CA PRO A 95 5.70 0.68 9.83
C PRO A 95 4.23 0.95 10.21
N LEU A 96 3.36 0.83 9.20
CA LEU A 96 1.90 0.71 9.37
C LEU A 96 1.48 -0.75 9.14
N ASP A 97 0.18 -1.03 9.12
CA ASP A 97 -0.31 -2.37 8.84
C ASP A 97 -0.06 -2.78 7.38
N TYR A 98 0.41 -4.01 7.17
CA TYR A 98 0.72 -4.53 5.85
C TYR A 98 -0.55 -4.91 5.09
N VAL A 99 -0.56 -4.64 3.78
CA VAL A 99 -1.66 -5.06 2.91
C VAL A 99 -1.22 -6.27 2.10
N VAL A 100 -1.89 -7.40 2.31
CA VAL A 100 -1.68 -8.62 1.52
C VAL A 100 -2.92 -8.85 0.66
N SER A 101 -2.79 -8.65 -0.65
CA SER A 101 -3.87 -8.89 -1.60
C SER A 101 -3.58 -10.15 -2.42
N SER A 102 -4.38 -11.20 -2.17
CA SER A 102 -4.36 -12.44 -2.94
C SER A 102 -4.85 -12.23 -4.37
N TYR A 103 -5.78 -11.30 -4.61
CA TYR A 103 -6.30 -10.96 -5.93
C TYR A 103 -5.24 -10.26 -6.80
N GLY A 104 -4.49 -9.30 -6.22
CA GLY A 104 -3.46 -8.56 -6.94
C GLY A 104 -2.13 -9.30 -7.08
N ARG A 105 -1.95 -10.43 -6.37
CA ARG A 105 -0.65 -11.08 -6.14
C ARG A 105 0.40 -10.09 -5.62
N ARG A 106 0.00 -9.24 -4.67
CA ARG A 106 0.86 -8.17 -4.11
C ARG A 106 0.85 -8.18 -2.59
N ALA A 107 2.00 -7.88 -2.02
CA ALA A 107 2.15 -7.45 -0.63
C ALA A 107 2.69 -6.03 -0.63
N ILE A 108 2.04 -5.15 0.13
CA ILE A 108 2.43 -3.74 0.28
C ILE A 108 2.84 -3.54 1.73
N PHE A 109 4.00 -2.93 1.94
CA PHE A 109 4.55 -2.58 3.23
C PHE A 109 4.52 -1.05 3.39
N PRO A 110 3.49 -0.48 4.03
CA PRO A 110 3.40 0.96 4.20
C PRO A 110 4.18 1.42 5.42
N PHE A 111 4.77 2.60 5.30
CA PHE A 111 5.47 3.29 6.36
C PHE A 111 4.96 4.72 6.47
N ALA A 112 4.99 5.32 7.66
CA ALA A 112 4.82 6.75 7.83
C ALA A 112 6.14 7.35 8.32
N GLY A 113 6.54 8.49 7.78
CA GLY A 113 7.78 9.15 8.14
C GLY A 113 7.71 10.66 7.92
N PHE A 114 8.63 11.39 8.52
CA PHE A 114 8.69 12.84 8.41
C PHE A 114 9.73 13.25 7.37
N LEU A 115 9.40 14.25 6.57
CA LEU A 115 10.35 14.93 5.72
C LEU A 115 10.74 16.26 6.37
N SER A 116 12.05 16.50 6.46
CA SER A 116 12.59 17.80 6.83
C SER A 116 12.33 18.82 5.71
N ASP A 117 12.45 20.12 6.03
CA ASP A 117 12.28 21.17 5.03
C ASP A 117 13.37 21.05 3.95
N ALA A 118 12.95 20.70 2.72
CA ALA A 118 13.82 20.45 1.59
C ALA A 118 13.08 20.79 0.28
N PRO A 119 13.79 21.32 -0.74
CA PRO A 119 13.19 21.52 -2.04
C PRO A 119 12.94 20.15 -2.70
N PHE A 120 11.73 19.96 -3.23
CA PHE A 120 11.39 18.79 -4.03
C PHE A 120 11.76 19.02 -5.49
N HIS A 121 12.35 18.01 -6.11
CA HIS A 121 12.67 17.98 -7.53
C HIS A 121 12.10 16.70 -8.15
N PRO A 122 10.76 16.59 -8.28
CA PRO A 122 10.14 15.34 -8.66
C PRO A 122 10.60 14.86 -10.03
N ASN A 123 10.82 13.56 -10.18
CA ASN A 123 11.21 12.96 -11.44
C ASN A 123 10.03 13.01 -12.43
N PRO A 124 10.09 13.80 -13.52
CA PRO A 124 8.95 13.98 -14.42
C PRO A 124 8.59 12.70 -15.21
N GLY A 125 9.49 11.72 -15.26
CA GLY A 125 9.22 10.41 -15.85
C GLY A 125 8.22 9.60 -15.03
N GLU A 126 8.09 9.89 -13.73
CA GLU A 126 7.35 9.08 -12.77
C GLU A 126 6.28 9.88 -12.02
N VAL A 127 6.58 11.13 -11.70
CA VAL A 127 5.72 12.05 -10.95
C VAL A 127 5.37 13.25 -11.82
N GLU A 128 4.08 13.44 -12.09
CA GLU A 128 3.57 14.63 -12.79
C GLU A 128 3.46 15.83 -11.85
N GLU A 129 3.04 15.57 -10.62
CA GLU A 129 2.71 16.61 -9.65
C GLU A 129 2.88 16.10 -8.22
N VAL A 130 3.25 17.00 -7.30
CA VAL A 130 3.26 16.76 -5.86
C VAL A 130 2.35 17.77 -5.20
N PHE A 131 1.49 17.29 -4.31
CA PHE A 131 0.61 18.15 -3.51
C PHE A 131 0.55 17.66 -2.06
N THR A 132 -0.03 18.48 -1.18
CA THR A 132 -0.09 18.17 0.25
C THR A 132 -1.46 18.49 0.81
N VAL A 133 -1.97 17.64 1.70
CA VAL A 133 -3.25 17.85 2.38
C VAL A 133 -3.00 18.01 3.88
N PRO A 134 -3.56 19.04 4.55
CA PRO A 134 -3.41 19.19 5.99
C PRO A 134 -3.90 17.94 6.73
N LEU A 135 -3.14 17.42 7.68
CA LEU A 135 -3.55 16.25 8.47
C LEU A 135 -4.85 16.54 9.25
N SER A 136 -5.06 17.81 9.63
CA SER A 136 -6.29 18.27 10.27
C SER A 136 -7.53 18.14 9.39
N HIS A 137 -7.38 18.09 8.06
CA HIS A 137 -8.48 17.84 7.13
C HIS A 137 -9.02 16.41 7.32
N PHE A 138 -8.13 15.42 7.29
CA PHE A 138 -8.49 14.01 7.48
C PHE A 138 -9.01 13.70 8.88
N ALA A 139 -8.60 14.48 9.89
CA ALA A 139 -9.14 14.36 11.24
C ALA A 139 -10.57 14.92 11.38
N LYS A 140 -10.98 15.86 10.52
CA LYS A 140 -12.29 16.52 10.56
C LYS A 140 -13.32 15.86 9.65
N ILE A 141 -12.88 15.36 8.50
CA ILE A 141 -13.74 14.82 7.44
C ILE A 141 -13.41 13.35 7.28
N ALA A 142 -14.34 12.49 7.69
CA ALA A 142 -14.25 11.06 7.45
C ALA A 142 -14.34 10.76 5.94
N PRO A 143 -13.65 9.73 5.44
CA PRO A 143 -13.79 9.33 4.05
C PRO A 143 -15.19 8.79 3.77
N GLU A 144 -15.63 8.94 2.53
CA GLU A 144 -16.75 8.12 2.04
C GLU A 144 -16.28 6.67 1.89
N CYS A 145 -17.19 5.73 2.13
CA CYS A 145 -16.90 4.30 2.04
C CYS A 145 -17.94 3.62 1.17
N TYR A 146 -17.48 2.93 0.13
CA TYR A 146 -18.31 2.18 -0.78
C TYR A 146 -17.84 0.73 -0.82
N ARG A 147 -18.79 -0.20 -0.81
CA ARG A 147 -18.48 -1.62 -0.85
C ARG A 147 -18.46 -2.12 -2.28
N ILE A 148 -17.38 -2.81 -2.66
CA ILE A 148 -17.25 -3.49 -3.94
C ILE A 148 -17.28 -5.01 -3.75
N GLU A 149 -17.78 -5.70 -4.76
CA GLU A 149 -17.91 -7.16 -4.78
C GLU A 149 -16.99 -7.76 -5.85
N PHE A 150 -16.06 -8.61 -5.43
CA PHE A 150 -15.26 -9.44 -6.31
C PHE A 150 -15.97 -10.76 -6.58
N LYS A 151 -16.18 -11.05 -7.86
CA LYS A 151 -16.74 -12.31 -8.32
C LYS A 151 -15.63 -13.16 -8.93
N VAL A 152 -15.58 -14.42 -8.53
CA VAL A 152 -14.67 -15.39 -9.11
C VAL A 152 -15.26 -15.89 -10.42
N GLU A 153 -14.51 -15.70 -11.50
CA GLU A 153 -14.82 -16.24 -12.81
C GLU A 153 -13.70 -17.19 -13.22
N PRO A 154 -13.92 -18.52 -13.09
CA PRO A 154 -12.93 -19.50 -13.53
C PRO A 154 -12.70 -19.43 -15.04
N ASP A 155 -11.45 -19.61 -15.45
CA ASP A 155 -11.06 -19.67 -16.86
C ASP A 155 -11.65 -20.90 -17.58
N GLN A 156 -11.62 -20.92 -18.91
CA GLN A 156 -12.25 -21.95 -19.74
C GLN A 156 -11.74 -23.36 -19.43
N ASP A 157 -10.45 -23.49 -19.13
CA ASP A 157 -9.79 -24.77 -18.86
C ASP A 157 -9.86 -25.19 -17.38
N PHE A 158 -10.65 -24.49 -16.56
CA PHE A 158 -10.79 -24.83 -15.14
C PHE A 158 -11.37 -26.26 -14.98
N PRO A 159 -10.70 -27.16 -14.24
CA PRO A 159 -11.05 -28.58 -14.22
C PRO A 159 -12.22 -28.86 -13.28
N PHE A 160 -13.43 -28.43 -13.67
CA PHE A 160 -14.65 -28.61 -12.87
C PHE A 160 -14.91 -30.08 -12.49
N HIS A 161 -14.48 -31.03 -13.31
CA HIS A 161 -14.63 -32.47 -13.03
C HIS A 161 -13.84 -32.95 -11.79
N LEU A 162 -12.88 -32.17 -11.30
CA LEU A 162 -12.06 -32.49 -10.12
C LEU A 162 -12.63 -31.94 -8.81
N ILE A 163 -13.66 -31.07 -8.85
CA ILE A 163 -14.22 -30.44 -7.66
C ILE A 163 -15.64 -30.90 -7.37
N GLN A 164 -15.99 -30.94 -6.09
CA GLN A 164 -17.35 -31.24 -5.66
C GLN A 164 -18.32 -30.16 -6.17
N GLY A 165 -19.41 -30.58 -6.80
CA GLY A 165 -20.39 -29.68 -7.41
C GLY A 165 -20.04 -29.23 -8.83
N GLY A 166 -18.83 -29.51 -9.32
CA GLY A 166 -18.41 -29.25 -10.70
C GLY A 166 -18.79 -27.85 -11.19
N LYS A 167 -19.42 -27.77 -12.36
CA LYS A 167 -19.87 -26.50 -12.96
C LYS A 167 -20.93 -25.76 -12.12
N SER A 168 -21.55 -26.42 -11.15
CA SER A 168 -22.52 -25.84 -10.22
C SER A 168 -21.90 -25.41 -8.89
N TYR A 169 -20.57 -25.45 -8.76
CA TYR A 169 -19.88 -24.95 -7.57
C TYR A 169 -20.22 -23.47 -7.34
N LYS A 170 -20.66 -23.15 -6.12
CA LYS A 170 -21.03 -21.79 -5.74
C LYS A 170 -19.79 -21.08 -5.20
N TRP A 171 -19.22 -20.21 -6.01
CA TRP A 171 -18.16 -19.32 -5.59
C TRP A 171 -18.71 -18.30 -4.59
N ASN A 172 -18.04 -18.17 -3.45
CA ASN A 172 -18.31 -17.06 -2.55
C ASN A 172 -17.84 -15.78 -3.21
N SER A 173 -18.66 -14.74 -3.18
CA SER A 173 -18.19 -13.40 -3.50
C SER A 173 -17.45 -12.83 -2.30
N GLN A 174 -16.36 -12.13 -2.59
CA GLN A 174 -15.62 -11.39 -1.57
C GLN A 174 -16.02 -9.93 -1.65
N GLN A 175 -16.23 -9.31 -0.49
CA GLN A 175 -16.51 -7.89 -0.40
C GLN A 175 -15.29 -7.15 0.13
N MET A 176 -15.04 -5.97 -0.43
CA MET A 176 -14.00 -5.06 0.03
C MET A 176 -14.58 -3.66 0.15
N ASP A 177 -14.14 -2.93 1.16
CA ASP A 177 -14.52 -1.55 1.38
C ASP A 177 -13.50 -0.65 0.68
N GLU A 178 -13.98 0.29 -0.12
CA GLU A 178 -13.21 1.28 -0.86
C GLU A 178 -13.46 2.67 -0.27
N TYR A 179 -12.38 3.36 0.08
CA TYR A 179 -12.42 4.65 0.74
C TYR A 179 -12.14 5.78 -0.24
N PHE A 180 -12.81 6.92 -0.05
CA PHE A 180 -12.64 8.11 -0.87
C PHE A 180 -12.48 9.34 0.01
N TYR A 181 -11.34 10.03 -0.15
CA TYR A 181 -11.09 11.34 0.44
C TYR A 181 -11.07 12.39 -0.65
N TYR A 182 -11.67 13.55 -0.34
CA TYR A 182 -11.77 14.68 -1.26
C TYR A 182 -11.01 15.87 -0.71
N TYR A 183 -10.21 16.52 -1.55
CA TYR A 183 -9.53 17.76 -1.20
C TYR A 183 -9.35 18.64 -2.45
N GLY A 184 -10.11 19.72 -2.57
CA GLY A 184 -10.14 20.52 -3.79
C GLY A 184 -10.58 19.68 -4.98
N GLU A 185 -9.73 19.60 -6.00
CA GLU A 185 -9.95 18.77 -7.20
C GLU A 185 -9.43 17.32 -7.05
N TYR A 186 -8.68 17.02 -5.99
CA TYR A 186 -8.08 15.72 -5.79
C TYR A 186 -9.05 14.74 -5.13
N VAL A 187 -9.10 13.54 -5.71
CA VAL A 187 -9.82 12.39 -5.16
C VAL A 187 -8.80 11.30 -4.82
N ILE A 188 -8.53 11.13 -3.53
CA ILE A 188 -7.63 10.08 -3.02
C ILE A 188 -8.49 8.85 -2.75
N TRP A 189 -8.24 7.76 -3.47
CA TRP A 189 -9.06 6.55 -3.40
C TRP A 189 -8.20 5.28 -3.49
N GLY A 190 -8.85 4.11 -3.45
CA GLY A 190 -8.17 2.83 -3.62
C GLY A 190 -7.29 2.48 -2.42
N LEU A 191 -6.21 1.76 -2.72
CA LEU A 191 -5.21 1.36 -1.73
C LEU A 191 -4.61 2.56 -0.99
N THR A 192 -4.35 3.67 -1.67
CA THR A 192 -3.81 4.90 -1.06
C THR A 192 -4.73 5.41 0.04
N ALA A 193 -6.04 5.48 -0.23
CA ALA A 193 -7.02 5.87 0.78
C ALA A 193 -7.14 4.84 1.90
N GLY A 194 -7.05 3.55 1.60
CA GLY A 194 -7.01 2.48 2.62
C GLY A 194 -5.84 2.61 3.59
N ILE A 195 -4.62 2.86 3.07
CA ILE A 195 -3.43 3.10 3.89
C ILE A 195 -3.58 4.37 4.73
N LEU A 196 -4.08 5.45 4.13
CA LEU A 196 -4.34 6.70 4.85
C LEU A 196 -5.37 6.48 5.98
N LYS A 197 -6.44 5.74 5.71
CA LYS A 197 -7.45 5.40 6.71
C LYS A 197 -6.86 4.58 7.85
N ASN A 198 -6.03 3.58 7.56
CA ASN A 198 -5.31 2.81 8.58
C ASN A 198 -4.41 3.71 9.44
N PHE A 199 -3.64 4.61 8.81
CA PHE A 199 -2.82 5.58 9.53
C PHE A 199 -3.66 6.47 10.46
N MET A 200 -4.80 7.00 9.98
CA MET A 200 -5.70 7.81 10.80
C MET A 200 -6.34 7.03 11.95
N ASP A 201 -6.66 5.75 11.74
CA ASP A 201 -7.20 4.87 12.79
C ASP A 201 -6.18 4.60 13.89
N ILE A 202 -4.91 4.36 13.51
CA ILE A 202 -3.80 4.20 14.47
C ILE A 202 -3.66 5.45 15.34
N LEU A 203 -3.72 6.65 14.76
CA LEU A 203 -3.66 7.91 15.51
C LEU A 203 -4.91 8.15 16.38
N GLY A 204 -6.05 7.56 16.02
CA GLY A 204 -7.32 7.68 16.74
C GLY A 204 -7.53 6.66 17.86
N ALA A 205 -6.79 5.54 17.85
CA ALA A 205 -7.00 4.40 18.73
C ALA A 205 -6.84 4.71 20.23
N ASP A 206 -6.05 5.73 20.60
CA ASP A 206 -5.86 6.17 22.00
C ASP A 206 -7.03 7.02 22.55
N LYS A 207 -8.08 7.30 21.76
CA LYS A 207 -9.25 8.08 22.18
C LYS A 207 -10.47 7.23 22.58
N ALA A 208 -10.31 5.91 22.74
CA ALA A 208 -11.39 4.98 23.13
C ALA A 208 -11.28 4.53 24.60
#